data_AF-A0A1B0A2I7-F1
#
_entry.id   AF-A0A1B0A2I7-F1
#
_cell.length_a   1.000
_cell.length_b   1.000
_cell.length_c   1.000
_cell.angle_alpha   90.00
_cell.angle_beta   90.00
_cell.angle_gamma   90.00
#
_symmetry.space_group_name_H-M   'P 1'
#
loop_
_entity.id
_entity.type
_entity.pdbx_description
1 polymer ?
#
loop_
_entity_poly.entity_id
_entity_poly.type
_entity_poly.pdbx_seq_one_letter_code
_entity_poly.pdbx_strand_id
1 'polypeptide(L)'
;MFGNLKRKLNYAMQEGLTVTENLQQQYRQRVSNLKNPTNSSNSSLVSSTSELGVPSNINASAGCQILSKYENDWQMLHQNNEENSKKAAELAEQIETIEQKMSNHQIIITDLLTSLAGLPKLTEKLKSCQHTLVEVQELHTLIERDFEKLEDLCEECDFQEQKLALEQEERIHNHEVKLQQMQKERQAVFEDAFQYDLLEYKRTGQVPKIDKDLNSAVTLEEIVLDDNGTKDALEEFLNG
;
A
#
# COMPACT_ATOMS: atom_id res chain seq x y z
N MET A 1 -11.61 27.35 -33.61
CA MET A 1 -10.72 28.20 -34.43
C MET A 1 -10.36 27.60 -35.80
N PHE A 2 -10.33 26.28 -35.97
CA PHE A 2 -10.00 25.62 -37.26
C PHE A 2 -10.93 25.93 -38.45
N GLY A 3 -12.22 26.17 -38.22
CA GLY A 3 -13.19 26.43 -39.30
C GLY A 3 -12.91 27.71 -40.11
N ASN A 4 -12.35 28.74 -39.46
CA ASN A 4 -12.02 30.00 -40.14
C ASN A 4 -10.75 29.87 -41.00
N LEU A 5 -9.80 29.02 -40.59
CA LEU A 5 -8.58 28.77 -41.35
C LEU A 5 -8.87 27.94 -42.62
N LYS A 6 -9.71 26.91 -42.50
CA LYS A 6 -10.15 26.09 -43.64
C LYS A 6 -10.88 26.93 -44.70
N ARG A 7 -11.70 27.89 -44.27
CA ARG A 7 -12.41 28.81 -45.18
C ARG A 7 -11.43 29.76 -45.91
N LYS A 8 -10.45 30.30 -45.19
CA LYS A 8 -9.42 31.17 -45.79
C LYS A 8 -8.53 30.42 -46.79
N LEU A 9 -8.15 29.17 -46.48
CA LEU A 9 -7.38 28.34 -47.39
C LEU A 9 -8.17 28.02 -48.67
N ASN A 10 -9.45 27.68 -48.54
CA ASN A 10 -10.31 27.39 -49.69
C ASN A 10 -10.51 28.62 -50.58
N TYR A 11 -10.71 29.79 -49.98
CA TYR A 11 -10.80 31.07 -50.69
C TYR A 11 -9.51 31.40 -51.45
N ALA A 12 -8.35 31.25 -50.81
CA ALA A 12 -7.05 31.52 -51.43
C ALA A 12 -6.74 30.54 -52.58
N MET A 13 -7.09 29.26 -52.44
CA MET A 13 -6.96 28.28 -53.53
C MET A 13 -7.88 28.61 -54.71
N GLN A 14 -9.11 29.06 -54.43
CA GLN A 14 -10.06 29.44 -55.47
C GLN A 14 -9.59 30.69 -56.23
N GLU A 15 -9.07 31.71 -55.54
CA GLU A 15 -8.44 32.87 -56.18
C GLU A 15 -7.25 32.45 -57.05
N GLY A 16 -6.38 31.56 -56.54
CA GLY A 16 -5.24 31.03 -57.30
C GLY A 16 -5.66 30.30 -58.59
N LEU A 17 -6.74 29.53 -58.55
CA LEU A 17 -7.31 28.87 -59.73
C LEU A 17 -7.84 29.89 -60.75
N THR A 18 -8.59 30.90 -60.31
CA THR A 18 -9.09 31.96 -61.21
C THR A 18 -7.98 32.80 -61.84
N VAL A 19 -6.91 33.09 -61.10
CA VAL A 19 -5.75 33.83 -61.64
C VAL A 19 -5.04 32.99 -62.71
N THR A 20 -4.85 31.70 -62.43
CA THR A 20 -4.22 30.76 -63.37
C THR A 20 -5.03 30.62 -64.65
N GLU A 21 -6.36 30.49 -64.54
CA GLU A 21 -7.26 30.40 -65.68
C GLU A 21 -7.26 31.69 -66.52
N ASN A 22 -7.28 32.87 -65.90
CA ASN A 22 -7.19 34.15 -66.60
C ASN A 22 -5.87 34.30 -67.38
N LEU A 23 -4.74 33.92 -66.77
CA LEU A 23 -3.44 33.94 -67.45
C LEU A 23 -3.42 32.99 -68.65
N GLN A 24 -3.99 31.80 -68.50
CA GLN A 24 -4.05 30.81 -69.56
C GLN A 24 -4.97 31.27 -70.71
N GLN A 25 -6.08 31.94 -70.41
CA GLN A 25 -6.97 32.55 -71.41
C GLN A 25 -6.28 33.70 -72.14
N GLN A 26 -5.58 34.59 -71.43
CA GLN A 26 -4.80 35.66 -72.06
C GLN A 26 -3.74 35.10 -73.01
N TYR A 27 -3.05 34.02 -72.62
CA TYR A 27 -2.08 33.36 -73.49
C TYR A 27 -2.74 32.80 -74.76
N ARG A 28 -3.88 32.11 -74.64
CA ARG A 28 -4.63 31.59 -75.80
C ARG A 28 -5.07 32.72 -76.75
N GLN A 29 -5.53 33.85 -76.23
CA GLN A 29 -5.95 35.00 -77.04
C GLN A 29 -4.79 35.59 -77.83
N ARG A 30 -3.60 35.72 -77.23
CA ARG A 30 -2.42 36.22 -77.96
C ARG A 30 -1.95 35.25 -79.04
N VAL A 31 -2.00 33.94 -78.78
CA VAL A 31 -1.63 32.91 -79.77
C VAL A 31 -2.65 32.83 -80.91
N SER A 32 -3.94 33.06 -80.63
CA SER A 32 -5.02 33.15 -81.62
C SER A 32 -4.84 34.35 -82.56
N ASN A 33 -4.50 35.52 -82.02
CA ASN A 33 -4.33 36.74 -82.80
C ASN A 33 -3.13 36.72 -83.75
N LEU A 34 -2.22 35.77 -83.62
CA LEU A 34 -1.06 35.62 -84.50
C LEU A 34 -1.36 34.80 -85.77
N LYS A 35 -2.56 34.19 -85.90
CA LYS A 35 -2.90 33.27 -87.00
C LYS A 35 -3.61 33.88 -88.22
N ASN A 36 -3.83 35.20 -88.27
CA ASN A 36 -4.37 35.87 -89.46
C ASN A 36 -3.41 36.90 -90.06
N PRO A 37 -2.54 36.52 -91.02
CA PRO A 37 -1.99 37.45 -91.99
C PRO A 37 -2.78 37.31 -93.29
N THR A 38 -3.74 38.20 -93.57
CA THR A 38 -4.30 38.35 -94.92
C THR A 38 -4.02 39.74 -95.46
N ASN A 39 -2.98 39.78 -96.30
CA ASN A 39 -2.81 40.54 -97.53
C ASN A 39 -3.21 42.02 -97.57
N SER A 40 -2.19 42.88 -97.60
CA SER A 40 -2.15 43.96 -98.59
C SER A 40 -0.74 44.02 -99.18
N SER A 41 -0.59 43.44 -100.37
CA SER A 41 0.64 43.43 -101.15
C SER A 41 0.79 44.75 -101.89
N ASN A 42 1.96 45.38 -101.74
CA ASN A 42 2.68 46.29 -102.66
C ASN A 42 4.01 46.57 -101.94
N SER A 43 5.22 46.46 -102.49
CA SER A 43 5.72 46.29 -103.85
C SER A 43 7.24 46.01 -103.77
N SER A 44 7.75 45.30 -104.78
CA SER A 44 9.12 45.37 -105.31
C SER A 44 10.32 45.25 -104.35
N LEU A 45 10.94 44.07 -104.43
CA LEU A 45 12.38 43.86 -104.26
C LEU A 45 13.17 44.84 -105.15
N VAL A 46 13.99 45.71 -104.56
CA VAL A 46 15.13 46.31 -105.24
C VAL A 46 16.36 46.25 -104.35
N SER A 47 17.44 45.80 -104.97
CA SER A 47 18.76 45.63 -104.41
C SER A 47 19.47 46.99 -104.25
N SER A 48 20.32 47.05 -103.23
CA SER A 48 21.48 47.94 -103.08
C SER A 48 21.22 49.41 -102.69
N THR A 49 21.73 49.81 -101.52
CA THR A 49 22.68 50.93 -101.32
C THR A 49 22.92 51.14 -99.82
N SER A 50 24.19 51.25 -99.45
CA SER A 50 24.65 51.65 -98.13
C SER A 50 24.14 53.05 -97.74
N GLU A 51 24.07 53.29 -96.43
CA GLU A 51 23.98 54.62 -95.78
C GLU A 51 22.63 55.35 -95.82
N LEU A 52 21.59 54.75 -95.21
CA LEU A 52 20.47 55.52 -94.66
C LEU A 52 20.71 55.80 -93.18
N GLY A 53 20.94 57.07 -92.88
CA GLY A 53 21.02 57.62 -91.53
C GLY A 53 19.82 57.18 -90.68
N VAL A 54 20.13 56.39 -89.65
CA VAL A 54 19.22 56.10 -88.56
C VAL A 54 18.75 57.45 -87.99
N PRO A 55 17.44 57.71 -87.87
CA PRO A 55 16.96 58.91 -87.19
C PRO A 55 17.60 58.92 -85.80
N SER A 56 18.31 60.00 -85.44
CA SER A 56 19.07 60.12 -84.19
C SER A 56 18.21 60.00 -82.91
N ASN A 57 16.91 59.75 -83.03
CA ASN A 57 15.97 59.55 -81.93
C ASN A 57 15.55 58.08 -81.70
N ILE A 58 15.95 57.13 -82.55
CA ILE A 58 15.59 55.71 -82.40
C ILE A 58 16.75 54.97 -81.75
N ASN A 59 16.58 54.62 -80.47
CA ASN A 59 17.55 53.80 -79.75
C ASN A 59 17.46 52.34 -80.22
N ALA A 60 18.27 51.98 -81.21
CA ALA A 60 18.37 50.61 -81.73
C ALA A 60 18.75 49.57 -80.63
N SER A 61 19.29 50.03 -79.51
CA SER A 61 19.70 49.22 -78.36
C SER A 61 18.58 48.98 -77.34
N ALA A 62 17.43 49.64 -77.46
CA ALA A 62 16.35 49.58 -76.46
C ALA A 62 15.84 48.16 -76.23
N GLY A 63 15.76 47.34 -77.28
CA GLY A 63 15.38 45.92 -77.16
C GLY A 63 16.38 45.11 -76.34
N CYS A 64 17.69 45.30 -76.57
CA CYS A 64 18.74 44.64 -75.80
C CYS A 64 18.77 45.10 -74.34
N GLN A 65 18.51 46.38 -74.08
CA GLN A 65 18.43 46.93 -72.72
C GLN A 65 17.25 46.34 -71.94
N ILE A 66 16.09 46.22 -72.57
CA ILE A 66 14.90 45.59 -71.97
C ILE A 66 15.18 44.10 -71.68
N LEU A 67 15.77 43.38 -72.63
CA LEU A 67 16.11 41.96 -72.45
C LEU A 67 17.09 41.77 -71.29
N SER A 68 18.17 42.56 -71.26
CA SER A 68 19.17 42.51 -70.18
C SER A 68 18.55 42.83 -68.81
N LYS A 69 17.62 43.79 -68.73
CA LYS A 69 16.89 44.07 -67.49
C LYS A 69 16.09 42.84 -67.03
N TYR A 70 15.30 42.22 -67.90
CA TYR A 70 14.50 41.07 -67.53
C TYR A 70 15.33 39.82 -67.24
N GLU A 71 16.47 39.65 -67.90
CA GLU A 71 17.45 38.60 -67.60
C GLU A 71 18.02 38.78 -66.18
N ASN A 72 18.42 40.00 -65.83
CA ASN A 72 18.88 40.33 -64.47
C ASN A 72 17.78 40.13 -63.42
N ASP A 73 16.55 40.60 -63.70
CA ASP A 73 15.40 40.44 -62.79
C ASP A 73 15.08 38.95 -62.58
N TRP A 74 15.15 38.13 -63.63
CA TRP A 74 14.93 36.69 -63.56
C TRP A 74 16.02 35.98 -62.76
N GLN A 75 17.29 36.33 -62.98
CA GLN A 75 18.41 35.80 -62.23
C GLN A 75 18.28 36.11 -60.73
N MET A 76 17.95 37.36 -60.38
CA MET A 76 17.71 37.77 -59.00
C MET A 76 16.52 37.02 -58.37
N LEU A 77 15.43 36.83 -59.10
CA LEU A 77 14.27 36.08 -58.63
C LEU A 77 14.64 34.62 -58.34
N HIS A 78 15.42 33.98 -59.21
CA HIS A 78 15.87 32.61 -58.99
C HIS A 78 16.75 32.47 -57.76
N GLN A 79 17.72 33.38 -57.59
CA GLN A 79 18.58 33.39 -56.40
C GLN A 79 17.74 33.55 -55.12
N ASN A 80 16.81 34.51 -55.10
CA ASN A 80 15.93 34.70 -53.94
C ASN A 80 15.06 33.47 -53.65
N ASN A 81 14.55 32.80 -54.70
CA ASN A 81 13.75 31.59 -54.52
C ASN A 81 14.60 30.42 -53.98
N GLU A 82 15.84 30.28 -54.44
CA GLU A 82 16.77 29.27 -53.93
C GLU A 82 17.11 29.53 -52.45
N GLU A 83 17.41 30.77 -52.09
CA GLU A 83 17.65 31.16 -50.70
C GLU A 83 16.42 30.95 -49.81
N ASN A 84 15.22 31.28 -50.30
CA ASN A 84 13.97 31.04 -49.59
C ASN A 84 13.72 29.53 -49.38
N SER A 85 14.01 28.71 -50.40
CA SER A 85 13.92 27.25 -50.30
C SER A 85 14.89 26.70 -49.25
N LYS A 86 16.11 27.23 -49.16
CA LYS A 86 17.09 26.82 -48.13
C LYS A 86 16.60 27.18 -46.73
N LYS A 87 16.14 28.41 -46.52
CA LYS A 87 15.58 28.86 -45.23
C LYS A 87 14.35 28.04 -44.82
N ALA A 88 13.48 27.70 -45.77
CA ALA A 88 12.32 26.85 -45.51
C ALA A 88 12.72 25.43 -45.08
N ALA A 89 13.78 24.87 -45.68
CA ALA A 89 14.33 23.57 -45.30
C ALA A 89 14.94 23.59 -43.88
N GLU A 90 15.73 24.61 -43.55
CA GLU A 90 16.30 24.79 -42.20
C GLU A 90 15.20 24.93 -41.13
N LEU A 91 14.13 25.67 -41.44
CA LEU A 91 12.99 25.81 -40.54
C LEU A 91 12.26 24.46 -40.35
N ALA A 92 12.12 23.66 -41.40
CA ALA A 92 11.52 22.33 -41.30
C ALA A 92 12.33 21.40 -40.38
N GLU A 93 13.66 21.43 -40.47
CA GLU A 93 14.56 20.66 -39.57
C GLU A 93 14.41 21.10 -38.10
N GLN A 94 14.28 22.40 -37.85
CA GLN A 94 14.03 22.90 -36.49
C GLN A 94 12.68 22.46 -35.96
N ILE A 95 11.63 22.49 -36.79
CA ILE A 95 10.29 22.01 -36.41
C ILE A 95 10.35 20.52 -36.08
N GLU A 96 11.02 19.70 -36.91
CA GLU A 96 11.18 18.27 -36.66
C GLU A 96 11.90 18.01 -35.33
N THR A 97 12.96 18.77 -35.04
CA THR A 97 13.70 18.66 -33.77
C THR A 97 12.81 19.00 -32.57
N ILE A 98 11.96 20.03 -32.69
CA ILE A 98 11.01 20.42 -31.63
C ILE A 98 9.94 19.34 -31.45
N GLU A 99 9.39 18.79 -32.54
CA GLU A 99 8.40 17.72 -32.48
C GLU A 99 8.95 16.47 -31.79
N GLN A 100 10.18 16.08 -32.12
CA GLN A 100 10.87 14.96 -31.45
C GLN A 100 11.02 15.21 -29.95
N LYS A 101 11.49 16.40 -29.56
CA LYS A 101 11.61 16.78 -28.13
C LYS A 101 10.27 16.78 -27.42
N MET A 102 9.23 17.30 -28.06
CA MET A 102 7.88 17.34 -27.50
C MET A 102 7.30 15.94 -27.30
N SER A 103 7.51 15.05 -28.28
CA SER A 103 7.12 13.64 -28.19
C SER A 103 7.81 12.95 -27.01
N ASN A 104 9.12 13.14 -26.86
CA ASN A 104 9.88 12.59 -25.74
C ASN A 104 9.37 13.12 -24.38
N HIS A 105 9.11 14.43 -24.29
CA HIS A 105 8.53 15.02 -23.08
C HIS A 105 7.13 14.45 -22.79
N GLN A 106 6.31 14.20 -23.80
CA GLN A 106 4.99 13.60 -23.62
C GLN A 106 5.10 12.19 -23.02
N ILE A 107 6.06 11.38 -23.46
CA ILE A 107 6.32 10.05 -22.89
C ILE A 107 6.71 10.19 -21.41
N ILE A 108 7.71 11.03 -21.10
CA ILE A 108 8.18 11.24 -19.72
C ILE A 108 7.05 11.72 -18.81
N ILE A 109 6.24 12.68 -19.27
CA ILE A 109 5.10 13.19 -18.51
C ILE A 109 4.07 12.09 -18.29
N THR A 110 3.79 11.27 -19.29
CA THR A 110 2.83 10.16 -19.18
C THR A 110 3.31 9.10 -18.18
N ASP A 111 4.60 8.76 -18.20
CA ASP A 111 5.21 7.83 -17.25
C ASP A 111 5.16 8.38 -15.82
N LEU A 112 5.45 9.67 -15.66
CA LEU A 112 5.34 10.36 -14.37
C LEU A 112 3.89 10.38 -13.87
N LEU A 113 2.92 10.72 -14.71
CA LEU A 113 1.50 10.72 -14.35
C LEU A 113 1.03 9.33 -13.93
N THR A 114 1.47 8.28 -14.65
CA THR A 114 1.17 6.89 -14.31
C THR A 114 1.75 6.51 -12.94
N SER A 115 2.99 6.95 -12.67
CA SER A 115 3.66 6.72 -11.39
C SER A 115 2.95 7.43 -10.24
N LEU A 116 2.58 8.70 -10.43
CA LEU A 116 1.86 9.51 -9.45
C LEU A 116 0.44 8.96 -9.17
N ALA A 117 -0.23 8.40 -10.18
CA ALA A 117 -1.52 7.74 -10.01
C ALA A 117 -1.46 6.51 -9.08
N GLY A 118 -0.27 5.96 -8.81
CA GLY A 118 -0.06 4.89 -7.84
C GLY A 118 -0.05 5.34 -6.38
N LEU A 119 0.22 6.62 -6.10
CA LEU A 119 0.36 7.15 -4.73
C LEU A 119 -0.90 6.95 -3.86
N PRO A 120 -2.13 7.21 -4.34
CA PRO A 120 -3.34 7.00 -3.52
C PRO A 120 -3.51 5.55 -3.06
N LYS A 121 -3.15 4.58 -3.90
CA LYS A 121 -3.22 3.15 -3.55
C LYS A 121 -2.21 2.80 -2.45
N LEU A 122 -1.01 3.38 -2.50
CA LEU A 122 -0.02 3.23 -1.43
C LEU A 122 -0.51 3.87 -0.13
N THR A 123 -1.13 5.05 -0.20
CA THR A 123 -1.75 5.70 0.95
C THR A 123 -2.85 4.84 1.57
N GLU A 124 -3.70 4.20 0.77
CA GLU A 124 -4.75 3.30 1.25
C GLU A 124 -4.15 2.08 1.98
N LYS A 125 -3.16 1.42 1.38
CA LYS A 125 -2.45 0.30 2.02
C LYS A 125 -1.77 0.72 3.32
N LEU A 126 -1.16 1.91 3.36
CA LEU A 126 -0.53 2.44 4.57
C LEU A 126 -1.57 2.67 5.67
N LYS A 127 -2.74 3.23 5.34
CA LYS A 127 -3.85 3.41 6.29
C LYS A 127 -4.37 2.08 6.81
N SER A 128 -4.48 1.06 5.96
CA SER A 128 -4.86 -0.28 6.40
C SER A 128 -3.85 -0.88 7.37
N CYS A 129 -2.55 -0.77 7.08
CA CYS A 129 -1.47 -1.23 7.97
C CYS A 129 -1.49 -0.48 9.31
N GLN A 130 -1.71 0.83 9.26
CA GLN A 130 -1.88 1.66 10.46
C GLN A 130 -3.06 1.17 11.31
N HIS A 131 -4.20 0.85 10.70
CA HIS A 131 -5.35 0.33 11.43
C HIS A 131 -5.06 -1.00 12.11
N THR A 132 -4.46 -1.95 11.39
CA THR A 132 -4.08 -3.25 11.97
C THR A 132 -3.07 -3.11 13.11
N LEU A 133 -2.16 -2.13 13.03
CA LEU A 133 -1.20 -1.86 14.11
C LEU A 133 -1.90 -1.33 15.37
N VAL A 134 -2.91 -0.47 15.20
CA VAL A 134 -3.73 0.00 16.33
C VAL A 134 -4.50 -1.16 16.96
N GLU A 135 -5.13 -2.01 16.15
CA GLU A 135 -5.86 -3.19 16.66
C GLU A 135 -4.95 -4.14 17.45
N VAL A 136 -3.74 -4.42 16.95
CA VAL A 136 -2.76 -5.23 17.67
C VAL A 136 -2.32 -4.57 18.98
N GLN A 137 -2.14 -3.25 18.99
CA GLN A 137 -1.80 -2.52 20.20
C GLN A 137 -2.92 -2.61 21.25
N GLU A 138 -4.18 -2.49 20.83
CA GLU A 138 -5.34 -2.64 21.72
C GLU A 138 -5.40 -4.05 22.32
N LEU A 139 -5.23 -5.09 21.49
CA LEU A 139 -5.17 -6.48 21.94
C LEU A 139 -4.02 -6.71 22.93
N HIS A 140 -2.84 -6.12 22.68
CA HIS A 140 -1.72 -6.20 23.61
C HIS A 140 -2.07 -5.63 24.99
N THR A 141 -2.65 -4.42 25.04
CA THR A 141 -3.07 -3.82 26.32
C THR A 141 -4.18 -4.61 27.01
N LEU A 142 -5.00 -5.35 26.26
CA LEU A 142 -5.99 -6.26 26.82
C LEU A 142 -5.33 -7.46 27.48
N ILE A 143 -4.38 -8.09 26.79
CA ILE A 143 -3.63 -9.24 27.29
C ILE A 143 -2.84 -8.86 28.54
N GLU A 144 -2.16 -7.71 28.55
CA GLU A 144 -1.44 -7.23 29.74
C GLU A 144 -2.36 -7.12 30.97
N ARG A 145 -3.55 -6.55 30.78
CA ARG A 145 -4.54 -6.43 31.85
C ARG A 145 -5.08 -7.78 32.33
N ASP A 146 -5.26 -8.73 31.42
CA ASP A 146 -5.75 -10.06 31.78
C ASP A 146 -4.66 -10.88 32.47
N PHE A 147 -3.38 -10.65 32.17
CA PHE A 147 -2.26 -11.21 32.93
C PHE A 147 -2.17 -10.64 34.34
N GLU A 148 -2.33 -9.32 34.52
CA GLU A 148 -2.37 -8.69 35.84
C GLU A 148 -3.47 -9.30 36.73
N LYS A 149 -4.69 -9.47 36.20
CA LYS A 149 -5.77 -10.16 36.93
C LYS A 149 -5.46 -11.62 37.24
N LEU A 150 -4.73 -12.30 36.36
CA LEU A 150 -4.36 -13.70 36.58
C LEU A 150 -3.34 -13.81 37.70
N GLU A 151 -2.37 -12.90 37.75
CA GLU A 151 -1.38 -12.79 38.83
C GLU A 151 -2.09 -12.56 40.18
N ASP A 152 -3.00 -11.58 40.25
CA ASP A 152 -3.82 -11.31 41.45
C ASP A 152 -4.58 -12.56 41.93
N LEU A 153 -5.17 -13.33 41.00
CA LEU A 153 -5.93 -14.53 41.32
C LEU A 153 -5.04 -15.68 41.81
N CYS A 154 -3.84 -15.83 41.22
CA CYS A 154 -2.85 -16.80 41.68
C CYS A 154 -2.38 -16.48 43.11
N GLU A 155 -2.06 -15.21 43.40
CA GLU A 155 -1.66 -14.78 44.74
C GLU A 155 -2.76 -15.05 45.78
N GLU A 156 -4.02 -14.80 45.44
CA GLU A 156 -5.16 -15.08 46.32
C GLU A 156 -5.32 -16.59 46.56
N CYS A 157 -5.17 -17.43 45.53
CA CYS A 157 -5.19 -18.89 45.68
C CYS A 157 -4.08 -19.37 46.62
N ASP A 158 -2.84 -18.92 46.40
CA ASP A 158 -1.68 -19.29 47.23
C ASP A 158 -1.88 -18.87 48.69
N PHE A 159 -2.45 -17.68 48.92
CA PHE A 159 -2.79 -17.20 50.25
C PHE A 159 -3.84 -18.07 50.93
N GLN A 160 -4.89 -18.47 50.20
CA GLN A 160 -5.93 -19.37 50.72
C GLN A 160 -5.39 -20.76 51.04
N GLU A 161 -4.54 -21.32 50.18
CA GLU A 161 -3.87 -22.61 50.43
C GLU A 161 -3.02 -22.56 51.70
N GLN A 162 -2.20 -21.52 51.86
CA GLN A 162 -1.37 -21.35 53.04
C GLN A 162 -2.21 -21.20 54.31
N LYS A 163 -3.31 -20.43 54.25
CA LYS A 163 -4.23 -20.26 55.37
C LYS A 163 -4.86 -21.59 55.79
N LEU A 164 -5.37 -22.36 54.83
CA LEU A 164 -5.98 -23.67 55.08
C LEU A 164 -4.96 -24.65 55.69
N ALA A 165 -3.71 -24.65 55.18
CA ALA A 165 -2.66 -25.50 55.73
C ALA A 165 -2.37 -25.17 57.21
N LEU A 166 -2.30 -23.89 57.57
CA LEU A 166 -2.13 -23.46 58.96
C LEU A 166 -3.32 -23.85 59.85
N GLU A 167 -4.54 -23.66 59.37
CA GLU A 167 -5.76 -24.06 60.10
C GLU A 167 -5.80 -25.59 60.32
N GLN A 168 -5.37 -26.37 59.32
CA GLN A 168 -5.26 -27.83 59.44
C GLN A 168 -4.18 -28.25 60.44
N GLU A 169 -3.00 -27.63 60.40
CA GLU A 169 -1.91 -27.89 61.36
C GLU A 169 -2.36 -27.60 62.79
N GLU A 170 -3.06 -26.47 63.02
CA GLU A 170 -3.62 -26.13 64.32
C GLU A 170 -4.69 -27.14 64.79
N ARG A 171 -5.60 -27.55 63.89
CA ARG A 171 -6.62 -28.58 64.20
C ARG A 171 -5.99 -29.91 64.59
N ILE A 172 -4.99 -30.37 63.84
CA ILE A 172 -4.26 -31.61 64.13
C ILE A 172 -3.55 -31.49 65.49
N HIS A 173 -2.81 -30.40 65.71
CA HIS A 173 -2.10 -30.17 66.96
C HIS A 173 -3.04 -30.20 68.18
N ASN A 174 -4.17 -29.48 68.10
CA ASN A 174 -5.17 -29.46 69.16
C ASN A 174 -5.77 -30.85 69.43
N HIS A 175 -6.00 -31.63 68.36
CA HIS A 175 -6.49 -33.00 68.49
C HIS A 175 -5.46 -33.92 69.16
N GLU A 176 -4.19 -33.85 68.74
CA GLU A 176 -3.08 -34.63 69.32
C GLU A 176 -2.88 -34.32 70.80
N VAL A 177 -2.86 -33.04 71.18
CA VAL A 177 -2.74 -32.61 72.59
C VAL A 177 -3.89 -33.16 73.42
N LYS A 178 -5.12 -33.12 72.91
CA LYS A 178 -6.31 -33.66 73.59
C LYS A 178 -6.21 -35.18 73.78
N LEU A 179 -5.77 -35.92 72.77
CA LEU A 179 -5.55 -37.37 72.87
C LEU A 179 -4.45 -37.71 73.89
N GLN A 180 -3.33 -36.99 73.87
CA GLN A 180 -2.25 -37.17 74.83
C GLN A 180 -2.71 -36.91 76.27
N GLN A 181 -3.52 -35.87 76.48
CA GLN A 181 -4.08 -35.56 77.79
C GLN A 181 -4.98 -36.70 78.30
N MET A 182 -5.89 -37.20 77.45
CA MET A 182 -6.74 -38.34 77.82
C MET A 182 -5.91 -39.60 78.15
N GLN A 183 -4.83 -39.86 77.41
CA GLN A 183 -3.93 -41.00 77.70
C GLN A 183 -3.22 -40.84 79.04
N LYS A 184 -2.71 -39.63 79.35
CA LYS A 184 -2.07 -39.33 80.65
C LYS A 184 -3.03 -39.50 81.81
N GLU A 185 -4.26 -39.00 81.68
CA GLU A 185 -5.31 -39.16 82.70
C GLU A 185 -5.63 -40.63 82.93
N ARG A 186 -5.85 -41.42 81.86
CA ARG A 186 -6.08 -42.87 81.97
C ARG A 186 -4.91 -43.58 82.67
N GLN A 187 -3.67 -43.27 82.27
CA GLN A 187 -2.49 -43.89 82.86
C GLN A 187 -2.31 -43.53 84.33
N ALA A 188 -2.62 -42.29 84.74
CA ALA A 188 -2.61 -41.89 86.14
C ALA A 188 -3.66 -42.67 86.96
N VAL A 189 -4.88 -42.85 86.44
CA VAL A 189 -5.91 -43.66 87.11
C VAL A 189 -5.49 -45.12 87.26
N PHE A 190 -4.87 -45.71 86.22
CA PHE A 190 -4.36 -47.08 86.31
C PHE A 190 -3.22 -47.22 87.30
N GLU A 191 -2.30 -46.25 87.37
CA GLU A 191 -1.20 -46.23 88.34
C GLU A 191 -1.72 -46.12 89.77
N ASP A 192 -2.67 -45.22 90.04
CA ASP A 192 -3.30 -45.07 91.36
C ASP A 192 -4.01 -46.35 91.80
N ALA A 193 -4.76 -46.99 90.90
CA ALA A 193 -5.43 -48.26 91.16
C ALA A 193 -4.43 -49.39 91.42
N PHE A 194 -3.35 -49.46 90.64
CA PHE A 194 -2.28 -50.44 90.84
C PHE A 194 -1.58 -50.27 92.18
N GLN A 195 -1.27 -49.03 92.58
CA GLN A 195 -0.68 -48.75 93.89
C GLN A 195 -1.59 -49.17 95.02
N TYR A 196 -2.90 -48.91 94.89
CA TYR A 196 -3.90 -49.37 95.82
C TYR A 196 -3.92 -50.91 95.95
N ASP A 197 -3.99 -51.63 94.82
CA ASP A 197 -3.97 -53.10 94.80
C ASP A 197 -2.69 -53.68 95.41
N LEU A 198 -1.55 -53.04 95.17
CA LEU A 198 -0.26 -53.43 95.75
C LEU A 198 -0.23 -53.23 97.27
N LEU A 199 -0.80 -52.13 97.77
CA LEU A 199 -0.95 -51.88 99.21
C LEU A 199 -1.89 -52.91 99.85
N GLU A 200 -2.99 -53.23 99.18
CA GLU A 200 -3.96 -54.20 99.66
C GLU A 200 -3.39 -55.62 99.69
N TYR A 201 -2.59 -56.00 98.68
CA TYR A 201 -1.84 -57.25 98.67
C TYR A 201 -0.84 -57.32 99.81
N LYS A 202 -0.06 -56.25 100.06
CA LYS A 202 0.88 -56.20 101.19
C LYS A 202 0.16 -56.35 102.54
N ARG A 203 -1.07 -55.85 102.64
CA ARG A 203 -1.90 -55.92 103.86
C ARG A 203 -2.51 -57.31 104.08
N THR A 204 -3.00 -57.96 103.03
CA THR A 204 -3.83 -59.18 103.11
C THR A 204 -3.11 -60.46 102.69
N GLY A 205 -2.00 -60.35 101.95
CA GLY A 205 -1.27 -61.46 101.35
C GLY A 205 -1.98 -62.13 100.15
N GLN A 206 -3.09 -61.56 99.67
CA GLN A 206 -3.89 -62.09 98.56
C GLN A 206 -4.13 -61.00 97.52
N VAL A 207 -4.04 -61.36 96.24
CA VAL A 207 -4.27 -60.41 95.15
C VAL A 207 -5.78 -60.19 95.02
N PRO A 208 -6.27 -58.94 95.01
CA PRO A 208 -7.68 -58.64 94.72
C PRO A 208 -8.08 -59.31 93.40
N LYS A 209 -9.06 -60.22 93.46
CA LYS A 209 -9.57 -60.86 92.25
C LYS A 209 -10.60 -59.93 91.63
N ILE A 210 -10.32 -59.49 90.41
CA ILE A 210 -11.31 -58.80 89.60
C ILE A 210 -12.36 -59.86 89.26
N ASP A 211 -13.56 -59.71 89.80
CA ASP A 211 -14.72 -60.48 89.37
C ASP A 211 -15.01 -60.07 87.92
N LYS A 212 -14.44 -60.80 86.96
CA LYS A 212 -14.90 -60.74 85.59
C LYS A 212 -16.31 -61.34 85.60
N ASP A 213 -17.31 -60.51 85.39
CA ASP A 213 -18.62 -60.99 84.99
C ASP A 213 -18.41 -61.80 83.69
N LEU A 214 -18.46 -63.13 83.81
CA LEU A 214 -18.15 -64.11 82.76
C LEU A 214 -19.19 -64.11 81.61
N ASN A 215 -20.08 -63.11 81.56
CA ASN A 215 -21.13 -62.98 80.55
C ASN A 215 -20.74 -62.11 79.34
N SER A 216 -19.51 -61.59 79.28
CA SER A 216 -18.98 -60.98 78.05
C SER A 216 -17.57 -61.49 77.81
N ALA A 217 -17.48 -62.67 77.20
CA ALA A 217 -16.24 -63.24 76.70
C ALA A 217 -15.83 -62.52 75.41
N VAL A 218 -15.41 -61.25 75.52
CA VAL A 218 -14.76 -60.55 74.40
C VAL A 218 -13.34 -61.08 74.29
N THR A 219 -13.07 -61.87 73.25
CA THR A 219 -11.72 -62.37 72.93
C THR A 219 -10.89 -61.25 72.30
N LEU A 220 -9.55 -61.35 72.34
CA LEU A 220 -8.66 -60.37 71.69
C LEU A 220 -8.90 -60.26 70.16
N GLU A 221 -9.58 -61.24 69.58
CA GLU A 221 -10.02 -61.29 68.18
C GLU A 221 -11.28 -60.46 67.91
N GLU A 222 -12.03 -60.09 68.96
CA GLU A 222 -13.28 -59.34 68.92
C GLU A 222 -13.11 -57.86 69.34
N ILE A 223 -11.91 -57.48 69.81
CA ILE A 223 -11.52 -56.07 69.95
C ILE A 223 -11.26 -55.52 68.55
N VAL A 224 -12.30 -54.95 67.96
CA VAL A 224 -12.19 -54.17 66.73
C VAL A 224 -11.37 -52.92 67.07
N LEU A 225 -10.11 -52.87 66.63
CA LEU A 225 -9.26 -51.66 66.73
C LEU A 225 -9.82 -50.49 65.92
N ASP A 226 -10.69 -50.79 64.97
CA ASP A 226 -11.45 -49.84 64.16
C ASP A 226 -12.85 -49.66 64.76
N ASP A 227 -12.97 -48.83 65.81
CA ASP A 227 -14.28 -48.30 66.17
C ASP A 227 -14.90 -47.73 64.89
N ASN A 228 -16.10 -48.14 64.46
CA ASN A 228 -16.67 -47.64 63.19
C ASN A 228 -16.81 -46.10 63.17
N GLY A 229 -16.72 -45.45 64.34
CA GLY A 229 -16.58 -44.01 64.47
C GLY A 229 -15.24 -43.42 63.98
N THR A 230 -14.15 -44.18 63.84
CA THR A 230 -12.90 -43.67 63.24
C THR A 230 -12.96 -43.60 61.71
N LYS A 231 -13.79 -44.41 61.06
CA LYS A 231 -14.10 -44.26 59.62
C LYS A 231 -14.88 -42.96 59.38
N ASP A 232 -15.90 -42.71 60.18
CA ASP A 232 -16.68 -41.48 60.11
C ASP A 232 -15.83 -40.26 60.53
N ALA A 233 -14.91 -40.39 61.51
CA ALA A 233 -14.01 -39.32 61.90
C ALA A 233 -12.95 -38.99 60.83
N LEU A 234 -12.49 -39.98 60.05
CA LEU A 234 -11.61 -39.75 58.90
C LEU A 234 -12.36 -39.09 57.73
N GLU A 235 -13.61 -39.49 57.47
CA GLU A 235 -14.48 -38.83 56.49
C GLU A 235 -14.89 -37.41 56.92
N GLU A 236 -15.13 -37.17 58.22
CA GLU A 236 -15.39 -35.85 58.80
C GLU A 236 -14.14 -34.96 58.79
N PHE A 237 -12.95 -35.53 58.95
CA PHE A 237 -11.67 -34.82 58.83
C PHE A 237 -11.30 -34.47 57.38
N LEU A 238 -11.64 -35.33 56.41
CA LEU A 238 -11.34 -35.11 54.99
C LEU A 238 -12.37 -34.20 54.28
N ASN A 239 -13.61 -34.13 54.77
CA ASN A 239 -14.70 -33.36 54.16
C ASN A 239 -15.03 -32.03 54.85
N GLY A 240 -14.27 -31.61 55.87
CA GLY A 240 -14.45 -30.34 56.58
C GLY A 240 -13.16 -29.54 56.69
#